data_AF-A0A3B1CLZ1-F1
#
_entry.id   AF-A0A3B1CLZ1-F1
#
_cell.length_a   1.000
_cell.length_b   1.000
_cell.length_c   1.000
_cell.angle_alpha   90.00
_cell.angle_beta   90.00
_cell.angle_gamma   90.00
#
_symmetry.space_group_name_H-M   'P 1'
#
loop_
_entity.id
_entity.type
_entity.pdbx_description
1 polymer ?
#
loop_
_entity_poly.entity_id
_entity_poly.type
_entity_poly.pdbx_seq_one_letter_code
_entity_poly.pdbx_strand_id
1 'polypeptide(L)'
;MNKQTLWRLLVIAAVVLICVISATPLHEKIHLGLDLQGGMHLIYEVDADKAVVSSLDNLTEDLKKFLKDKKIGVSLISREAENIVVRLNGALAQKAMDAIDDDYPILELTSQDLSRGLLTYAYTSDHRSTIYKNAISQALETLRNRIDQFGVSEPTIQREGENRILIQLPGIKDRKRAINLIGKTARLEFRMLDEDYDPSAAIRKGAPPGDQLLYEKQLDPVTKKVTGKIPYLVKKKVELTGGMLSNAEVRISQMNMPYVSIDFNKEGSR
;
A
#
# COMPACT_ATOMS: atom_id res chain seq x y z
N MET A 1 -45.73 -38.80 -42.19
CA MET A 1 -44.64 -37.88 -41.81
C MET A 1 -43.31 -38.58 -42.06
N ASN A 2 -42.40 -38.00 -42.84
CA ASN A 2 -41.19 -38.69 -43.29
C ASN A 2 -40.20 -38.85 -42.11
N LYS A 3 -39.51 -39.99 -41.96
CA LYS A 3 -38.59 -40.24 -40.82
C LYS A 3 -37.52 -39.15 -40.70
N GLN A 4 -37.05 -38.62 -41.84
CA GLN A 4 -36.08 -37.52 -41.87
C GLN A 4 -36.64 -36.19 -41.34
N THR A 5 -37.90 -35.84 -41.63
CA THR A 5 -38.54 -34.63 -41.08
C THR A 5 -38.74 -34.72 -39.57
N LEU A 6 -39.00 -35.93 -39.05
CA LEU A 6 -39.22 -36.17 -37.62
C LEU A 6 -37.90 -36.05 -36.83
N TRP A 7 -36.79 -36.53 -37.40
CA TRP A 7 -35.46 -36.37 -36.80
C TRP A 7 -34.98 -34.91 -36.79
N ARG A 8 -35.25 -34.16 -37.86
CA ARG A 8 -34.95 -32.71 -37.91
C ARG A 8 -35.72 -31.93 -36.83
N LEU A 9 -37.00 -32.24 -36.65
CA LEU A 9 -37.81 -31.60 -35.60
C LEU A 9 -37.28 -31.91 -34.19
N LEU A 10 -36.83 -33.14 -33.94
CA LEU A 10 -36.22 -33.50 -32.66
C LEU A 10 -34.90 -32.76 -32.40
N VAL A 11 -34.04 -32.62 -33.42
CA VAL A 11 -32.80 -31.84 -33.28
C VAL A 11 -33.10 -30.37 -33.02
N ILE A 12 -34.05 -29.78 -33.75
CA ILE A 12 -34.46 -28.39 -33.53
C ILE A 12 -35.01 -28.21 -32.12
N ALA A 13 -35.89 -29.11 -31.67
CA ALA A 13 -36.45 -29.06 -30.32
C ALA A 13 -35.37 -29.19 -29.24
N ALA A 14 -34.39 -30.08 -29.43
CA ALA A 14 -33.27 -30.24 -28.52
C ALA A 14 -32.38 -28.99 -28.47
N VAL A 15 -32.08 -28.37 -29.62
CA VAL A 15 -31.31 -27.12 -29.67
C VAL A 15 -32.07 -25.97 -29.00
N VAL A 16 -33.37 -25.83 -29.26
CA VAL A 16 -34.21 -24.82 -28.61
C VAL A 16 -34.24 -25.04 -27.09
N LEU A 17 -34.41 -26.28 -26.65
CA LEU A 17 -34.39 -26.63 -25.23
C LEU A 17 -33.03 -26.28 -24.59
N ILE A 18 -31.92 -26.62 -25.25
CA ILE A 18 -30.57 -26.27 -24.80
C ILE A 18 -30.39 -24.75 -24.74
N CYS A 19 -30.86 -23.99 -25.74
CA CYS A 19 -30.81 -22.53 -25.72
C CYS A 19 -31.61 -21.93 -24.56
N VAL A 20 -32.82 -22.43 -24.30
CA VAL A 20 -33.68 -21.95 -23.21
C VAL A 20 -33.07 -22.27 -21.84
N ILE A 21 -32.54 -23.48 -21.65
CA ILE A 21 -31.84 -23.88 -20.41
C ILE A 21 -30.55 -23.07 -20.23
N SER A 22 -29.82 -22.82 -21.32
CA SER A 22 -28.59 -22.03 -21.28
C SER A 22 -28.87 -20.55 -20.98
N ALA A 23 -29.99 -20.00 -21.45
CA ALA A 23 -30.36 -18.60 -21.23
C ALA A 23 -31.07 -18.33 -19.90
N THR A 24 -31.57 -19.36 -19.19
CA THR A 24 -32.29 -19.18 -17.92
C THR A 24 -31.45 -19.59 -16.71
N PRO A 25 -31.52 -18.87 -15.58
CA PRO A 25 -32.13 -17.55 -15.40
C PRO A 25 -31.26 -16.41 -15.98
N LEU A 26 -31.88 -15.50 -16.77
CA LEU A 26 -31.16 -14.40 -17.45
C LEU A 26 -30.42 -13.43 -16.50
N HIS A 27 -30.88 -13.32 -15.24
CA HIS A 27 -30.29 -12.42 -14.24
C HIS A 27 -28.97 -12.91 -13.63
N GLU A 28 -28.59 -14.18 -13.82
CA GLU A 28 -27.34 -14.73 -13.29
C GLU A 28 -26.24 -14.86 -14.35
N LYS A 29 -26.58 -14.79 -15.64
CA LYS A 29 -25.65 -15.15 -16.74
C LYS A 29 -25.15 -13.97 -17.58
N ILE A 30 -25.69 -12.76 -17.38
CA ILE A 30 -25.26 -11.56 -18.10
C ILE A 30 -24.84 -10.49 -17.10
N HIS A 31 -23.53 -10.29 -16.97
CA HIS A 31 -22.96 -9.21 -16.18
C HIS A 31 -23.10 -7.89 -16.96
N LEU A 32 -23.79 -6.91 -16.35
CA LEU A 32 -24.04 -5.62 -16.97
C LEU A 32 -22.88 -4.67 -16.62
N GLY A 33 -22.28 -4.06 -17.65
CA GLY A 33 -21.23 -3.05 -17.46
C GLY A 33 -21.73 -1.81 -16.72
N LEU A 34 -20.81 -0.91 -16.36
CA LEU A 34 -21.09 0.32 -15.63
C LEU A 34 -22.23 1.15 -16.24
N ASP A 35 -22.29 1.24 -17.58
CA ASP A 35 -23.29 2.06 -18.29
C ASP A 35 -24.71 1.48 -18.21
N LEU A 36 -24.83 0.17 -18.00
CA LEU A 36 -26.11 -0.55 -17.95
C LEU A 36 -26.58 -0.82 -16.51
N GLN A 37 -25.65 -1.11 -15.59
CA GLN A 37 -25.95 -1.41 -14.19
C GLN A 37 -25.84 -0.18 -13.27
N GLY A 38 -25.24 0.90 -13.75
CA GLY A 38 -24.78 2.00 -12.93
C GLY A 38 -23.63 1.60 -12.00
N GLY A 39 -23.04 2.57 -11.31
CA GLY A 39 -21.96 2.31 -10.36
C GLY A 39 -21.08 3.52 -10.13
N MET A 40 -19.77 3.29 -10.09
CA MET A 40 -18.79 4.32 -9.83
C MET A 40 -17.56 4.18 -10.74
N HIS A 41 -17.10 5.32 -11.26
CA HIS A 41 -15.89 5.48 -12.06
C HIS A 41 -15.00 6.50 -11.38
N LEU A 42 -13.78 6.11 -11.01
CA LEU A 42 -12.82 6.96 -10.30
C LEU A 42 -11.47 6.90 -10.98
N ILE A 43 -10.79 8.04 -10.99
CA ILE A 43 -9.40 8.15 -11.41
C ILE A 43 -8.63 8.70 -10.21
N TYR A 44 -7.65 7.93 -9.72
CA TYR A 44 -6.76 8.34 -8.64
C TYR A 44 -5.35 8.54 -9.16
N GLU A 45 -4.70 9.61 -8.71
CA GLU A 45 -3.28 9.84 -8.96
C GLU A 45 -2.45 9.26 -7.82
N VAL A 46 -1.40 8.53 -8.17
CA VAL A 46 -0.43 7.98 -7.22
C VAL A 46 0.63 9.03 -6.95
N ASP A 47 0.82 9.37 -5.68
CA ASP A 47 1.87 10.29 -5.22
C ASP A 47 3.23 9.56 -5.22
N ALA A 48 3.77 9.39 -6.43
CA ALA A 48 5.04 8.70 -6.66
C ALA A 48 6.25 9.52 -6.21
N ASP A 49 6.13 10.86 -6.17
CA ASP A 49 7.18 11.75 -5.69
C ASP A 49 7.50 11.46 -4.22
N LYS A 50 6.47 11.24 -3.38
CA LYS A 50 6.68 10.81 -1.99
C LYS A 50 7.41 9.48 -1.86
N ALA A 51 7.22 8.56 -2.81
CA ALA A 51 7.92 7.28 -2.81
C ALA A 51 9.42 7.48 -3.08
N VAL A 52 9.79 8.39 -3.98
CA VAL A 52 11.19 8.78 -4.22
C VAL A 52 11.80 9.40 -2.98
N VAL A 53 11.13 10.38 -2.38
CA VAL A 53 11.62 11.06 -1.17
C VAL A 53 11.86 10.07 -0.03
N SER A 54 10.90 9.17 0.21
CA SER A 54 11.03 8.15 1.27
C SER A 54 12.16 7.15 0.96
N SER A 55 12.36 6.80 -0.30
CA SER A 55 13.48 5.94 -0.73
C SER A 55 14.83 6.62 -0.53
N LEU A 56 14.94 7.92 -0.83
CA LEU A 56 16.15 8.71 -0.60
C LEU A 56 16.48 8.86 0.88
N ASP A 57 15.49 8.92 1.76
CA ASP A 57 15.70 8.92 3.22
C ASP A 57 16.38 7.63 3.67
N ASN A 58 15.87 6.48 3.22
CA ASN A 58 16.49 5.18 3.51
C ASN A 58 17.91 5.08 2.93
N LEU A 59 18.09 5.51 1.68
CA LEU A 59 19.39 5.52 1.03
C LEU A 59 20.39 6.45 1.73
N THR A 60 19.93 7.56 2.30
CA THR A 60 20.77 8.48 3.06
C THR A 60 21.37 7.81 4.28
N GLU A 61 20.59 7.02 5.02
CA GLU A 61 21.09 6.26 6.17
C GLU A 61 22.05 5.14 5.74
N ASP A 62 21.76 4.46 4.64
CA ASP A 62 22.65 3.45 4.06
C ASP A 62 23.97 4.06 3.59
N LEU A 63 23.95 5.22 2.93
CA LEU A 63 25.15 5.95 2.50
C LEU A 63 25.99 6.43 3.68
N LYS A 64 25.37 6.91 4.77
CA LYS A 64 26.08 7.26 6.01
C LYS A 64 26.86 6.08 6.55
N LYS A 65 26.23 4.90 6.60
CA LYS A 65 26.87 3.68 7.06
C LYS A 65 28.00 3.25 6.11
N PHE A 66 27.73 3.26 4.80
CA PHE A 66 28.68 2.91 3.77
C PHE A 66 29.97 3.74 3.82
N LEU A 67 29.86 5.06 3.87
CA LEU A 67 31.02 5.95 3.92
C LEU A 67 31.78 5.81 5.24
N LYS A 68 31.08 5.55 6.35
CA LYS A 68 31.71 5.22 7.64
C LYS A 68 32.52 3.93 7.55
N ASP A 69 31.97 2.87 6.94
CA ASP A 69 32.64 1.57 6.77
C ASP A 69 33.88 1.68 5.86
N LYS A 70 33.82 2.52 4.81
CA LYS A 70 34.97 2.86 3.96
C LYS A 70 35.98 3.83 4.61
N LYS A 71 35.75 4.23 5.87
CA LYS A 71 36.57 5.19 6.64
C LYS A 71 36.71 6.56 5.96
N ILE A 72 35.65 7.01 5.29
CA ILE A 72 35.57 8.32 4.64
C ILE A 72 34.82 9.26 5.59
N GLY A 73 35.54 10.23 6.16
CA GLY A 73 34.99 11.20 7.09
C GLY A 73 34.06 12.20 6.40
N VAL A 74 32.76 12.10 6.68
CA VAL A 74 31.74 13.05 6.25
C VAL A 74 31.37 14.00 7.39
N SER A 75 31.16 15.27 7.06
CA SER A 75 30.68 16.28 8.00
C SER A 75 29.15 16.28 8.11
N LEU A 76 28.47 16.09 6.98
CA LEU A 76 27.02 16.01 6.90
C LEU A 76 26.60 15.17 5.70
N ILE A 77 25.59 14.32 5.89
CA ILE A 77 24.83 13.73 4.79
C ILE A 77 23.36 13.97 5.09
N SER A 78 22.68 14.63 4.17
CA SER A 78 21.26 14.95 4.31
C SER A 78 20.56 14.91 2.97
N ARG A 79 19.31 14.44 2.99
CA ARG A 79 18.40 14.54 1.86
C ARG A 79 17.80 15.95 1.80
N GLU A 80 17.94 16.62 0.67
CA GLU A 80 17.36 17.94 0.37
C GLU A 80 16.41 17.79 -0.82
N ALA A 81 15.10 17.81 -0.54
CA ALA A 81 14.05 17.50 -1.51
C ALA A 81 14.27 16.13 -2.18
N GLU A 82 14.65 16.10 -3.46
CA GLU A 82 14.90 14.88 -4.22
C GLU A 82 16.39 14.60 -4.44
N ASN A 83 17.25 15.28 -3.69
CA ASN A 83 18.71 15.14 -3.77
C ASN A 83 19.30 14.68 -2.44
N ILE A 84 20.46 14.05 -2.51
CA ILE A 84 21.31 13.74 -1.36
C ILE A 84 22.52 14.67 -1.42
N VAL A 85 22.69 15.48 -0.38
CA VAL A 85 23.82 16.39 -0.23
C VAL A 85 24.81 15.78 0.75
N VAL A 86 26.02 15.56 0.26
CA VAL A 86 27.16 15.05 1.03
C VAL A 86 28.14 16.20 1.22
N ARG A 87 28.41 16.56 2.47
CA ARG A 87 29.44 17.53 2.84
C ARG A 87 30.57 16.81 3.56
N LEU A 88 31.79 17.02 3.11
CA LEU A 88 33.00 16.42 3.65
C LEU A 88 34.19 17.37 3.52
N ASN A 89 35.36 16.93 4.00
CA ASN A 89 36.61 17.66 3.76
C ASN A 89 36.96 17.57 2.27
N GLY A 90 37.34 18.69 1.64
CA GLY A 90 37.70 18.75 0.21
C GLY A 90 38.76 17.73 -0.21
N ALA A 91 39.72 17.40 0.66
CA ALA A 91 40.75 16.38 0.37
C ALA A 91 40.18 14.96 0.23
N LEU A 92 38.99 14.70 0.79
CA LEU A 92 38.30 13.41 0.72
C LEU A 92 37.19 13.40 -0.34
N ALA A 93 36.87 14.54 -0.95
CA ALA A 93 35.77 14.71 -1.91
C ALA A 93 35.88 13.73 -3.09
N GLN A 94 37.06 13.69 -3.73
CA GLN A 94 37.29 12.80 -4.87
C GLN A 94 37.15 11.33 -4.48
N LYS A 95 37.77 10.91 -3.36
CA LYS A 95 37.70 9.52 -2.88
C LYS A 95 36.26 9.10 -2.53
N ALA A 96 35.46 10.01 -1.97
CA ALA A 96 34.06 9.75 -1.68
C ALA A 96 33.25 9.63 -2.96
N MET A 97 33.48 10.52 -3.92
CA MET A 97 32.82 10.50 -5.22
C MET A 97 33.11 9.18 -5.96
N ASP A 98 34.38 8.80 -6.11
CA ASP A 98 34.76 7.54 -6.78
C ASP A 98 34.10 6.33 -6.09
N ALA A 99 34.08 6.30 -4.76
CA ALA A 99 33.48 5.19 -4.01
C ALA A 99 31.95 5.13 -4.13
N ILE A 100 31.26 6.28 -4.21
CA ILE A 100 29.81 6.34 -4.39
C ILE A 100 29.46 5.94 -5.82
N ASP A 101 30.16 6.49 -6.81
CA ASP A 101 29.88 6.24 -8.22
C ASP A 101 30.10 4.76 -8.59
N ASP A 102 31.10 4.10 -7.98
CA ASP A 102 31.36 2.67 -8.16
C ASP A 102 30.29 1.77 -7.51
N ASP A 103 29.94 2.01 -6.24
CA ASP A 103 29.08 1.11 -5.46
C ASP A 103 27.57 1.46 -5.58
N TYR A 104 27.22 2.66 -6.05
CA TYR A 104 25.85 3.17 -6.20
C TYR A 104 25.55 3.70 -7.62
N PRO A 105 25.55 2.85 -8.66
CA PRO A 105 25.24 3.25 -10.05
C PRO A 105 23.80 3.75 -10.26
N ILE A 106 22.95 3.60 -9.24
CA ILE A 106 21.59 4.14 -9.20
C ILE A 106 21.56 5.65 -8.93
N LEU A 107 22.69 6.24 -8.51
CA LEU A 107 22.85 7.66 -8.28
C LEU A 107 23.60 8.32 -9.45
N GLU A 108 23.23 9.56 -9.75
CA GLU A 108 23.96 10.43 -10.65
C GLU A 108 24.36 11.72 -9.95
N LEU A 109 25.58 12.19 -10.22
CA LEU A 109 26.09 13.42 -9.66
C LEU A 109 25.45 14.62 -10.37
N THR A 110 24.70 15.43 -9.63
CA THR A 110 24.01 16.62 -10.16
C THR A 110 24.85 17.89 -10.00
N SER A 111 25.65 17.98 -8.93
CA SER A 111 26.52 19.12 -8.66
C SER A 111 27.70 18.72 -7.79
N GLN A 112 28.86 19.33 -8.04
CA GLN A 112 30.06 19.13 -7.23
C GLN A 112 30.83 20.44 -7.00
N ASP A 113 31.36 20.58 -5.79
CA ASP A 113 32.39 21.55 -5.43
C ASP A 113 33.45 20.82 -4.59
N LEU A 114 34.46 20.29 -5.27
CA LEU A 114 35.55 19.53 -4.64
C LEU A 114 36.36 20.38 -3.65
N SER A 115 36.44 21.70 -3.88
CA SER A 115 37.19 22.60 -2.99
C SER A 115 36.47 22.77 -1.64
N ARG A 116 35.14 22.86 -1.67
CA ARG A 116 34.30 22.94 -0.47
C ARG A 116 33.86 21.57 0.06
N GLY A 117 34.24 20.50 -0.63
CA GLY A 117 33.85 19.12 -0.33
C GLY A 117 32.34 18.93 -0.34
N LEU A 118 31.65 19.50 -1.33
CA LEU A 118 30.21 19.37 -1.50
C LEU A 118 29.91 18.50 -2.73
N LEU A 119 29.18 17.41 -2.53
CA LEU A 119 28.69 16.54 -3.60
C LEU A 119 27.17 16.44 -3.49
N THR A 120 26.47 16.59 -4.61
CA THR A 120 25.01 16.49 -4.68
C THR A 120 24.64 15.39 -5.66
N TYR A 121 23.88 14.42 -5.18
CA TYR A 121 23.43 13.27 -5.93
C TYR A 121 21.92 13.25 -6.07
N ALA A 122 21.43 12.76 -7.20
CA ALA A 122 20.03 12.40 -7.42
C ALA A 122 19.96 10.95 -7.88
N TYR A 123 18.77 10.34 -7.86
CA TYR A 123 18.58 9.08 -8.58
C TYR A 123 18.67 9.29 -10.08
N THR A 124 19.25 8.32 -10.78
CA THR A 124 19.17 8.27 -12.24
C THR A 124 17.72 8.24 -12.70
N SER A 125 17.45 8.77 -13.89
CA SER A 125 16.09 8.78 -14.48
C SER A 125 15.47 7.38 -14.61
N ASP A 126 16.29 6.36 -14.89
CA ASP A 126 15.84 4.96 -14.96
C ASP A 126 15.46 4.39 -13.59
N HIS A 127 16.29 4.62 -12.57
CA HIS A 127 15.98 4.18 -11.21
C HIS A 127 14.74 4.90 -10.66
N ARG A 128 14.61 6.21 -10.94
CA ARG A 128 13.40 6.97 -10.62
C ARG A 128 12.17 6.36 -11.29
N SER A 129 12.22 6.05 -12.58
CA SER A 129 11.12 5.39 -13.30
C SER A 129 10.73 4.04 -12.68
N THR A 130 11.73 3.29 -12.21
CA THR A 130 11.52 2.01 -11.50
C THR A 130 10.78 2.21 -10.18
N ILE A 131 11.17 3.20 -9.37
CA ILE A 131 10.48 3.55 -8.12
C ILE A 131 9.02 3.93 -8.41
N TYR A 132 8.76 4.72 -9.46
CA TYR A 132 7.39 5.09 -9.85
C TYR A 132 6.56 3.87 -10.24
N LYS A 133 7.09 2.99 -11.09
CA LYS A 133 6.41 1.75 -11.49
C LYS A 133 6.08 0.89 -10.27
N ASN A 134 7.00 0.76 -9.33
CA ASN A 134 6.81 0.00 -8.10
C ASN A 134 5.74 0.62 -7.20
N ALA A 135 5.77 1.95 -7.02
CA ALA A 135 4.76 2.68 -6.25
C ALA A 135 3.35 2.51 -6.81
N ILE A 136 3.19 2.58 -8.14
CA ILE A 136 1.91 2.37 -8.81
C ILE A 136 1.45 0.92 -8.66
N SER A 137 2.35 -0.05 -8.82
CA SER A 137 2.03 -1.47 -8.70
C SER A 137 1.57 -1.80 -7.27
N GLN A 138 2.26 -1.26 -6.26
CA GLN A 138 1.89 -1.40 -4.85
C GLN A 138 0.53 -0.75 -4.56
N ALA A 139 0.27 0.44 -5.10
CA ALA A 139 -1.02 1.10 -4.96
C ALA A 139 -2.15 0.29 -5.60
N LEU A 140 -1.93 -0.27 -6.79
CA LEU A 140 -2.89 -1.11 -7.50
C LEU A 140 -3.24 -2.35 -6.68
N GLU A 141 -2.23 -3.02 -6.12
CA GLU A 141 -2.42 -4.20 -5.27
C GLU A 141 -3.15 -3.85 -3.97
N THR A 142 -2.81 -2.73 -3.35
CA THR A 142 -3.51 -2.22 -2.17
C THR A 142 -4.98 -1.94 -2.46
N LEU A 143 -5.29 -1.38 -3.63
CA LEU A 143 -6.65 -1.08 -4.05
C LEU A 143 -7.47 -2.35 -4.36
N ARG A 144 -6.87 -3.34 -5.02
CA ARG A 144 -7.50 -4.66 -5.25
C ARG A 144 -7.97 -5.28 -3.94
N ASN A 145 -7.04 -5.44 -2.99
CA ASN A 145 -7.32 -6.02 -1.68
C ASN A 145 -8.40 -5.26 -0.88
N ARG A 146 -8.51 -3.93 -1.06
CA ARG A 146 -9.58 -3.13 -0.42
C ARG A 146 -10.92 -3.30 -1.10
N ILE A 147 -10.93 -3.43 -2.42
CA ILE A 147 -12.14 -3.48 -3.22
C ILE A 147 -12.82 -4.86 -3.09
N ASP A 148 -12.04 -5.92 -2.94
CA ASP A 148 -12.54 -7.28 -2.70
C ASP A 148 -13.44 -7.36 -1.45
N GLN A 149 -13.25 -6.47 -0.48
CA GLN A 149 -14.06 -6.40 0.75
C GLN A 149 -15.50 -5.91 0.52
N PHE A 150 -15.81 -5.32 -0.65
CA PHE A 150 -17.16 -4.83 -0.95
C PHE A 150 -18.09 -5.90 -1.53
N GLY A 151 -17.56 -7.06 -1.93
CA GLY A 151 -18.35 -8.10 -2.59
C GLY A 151 -18.95 -7.64 -3.92
N VAL A 152 -18.30 -6.69 -4.60
CA VAL A 152 -18.64 -6.32 -5.98
C VAL A 152 -18.19 -7.43 -6.91
N SER A 153 -19.05 -7.83 -7.84
CA SER A 153 -18.81 -9.05 -8.63
C SER A 153 -17.64 -8.92 -9.61
N GLU A 154 -17.33 -7.72 -10.11
CA GLU A 154 -16.32 -7.52 -11.15
C GLU A 154 -15.71 -6.10 -11.11
N PRO A 155 -14.81 -5.78 -10.17
CA PRO A 155 -14.14 -4.50 -10.15
C PRO A 155 -13.06 -4.41 -11.24
N THR A 156 -13.05 -3.32 -12.01
CA THR A 156 -11.96 -3.03 -12.95
C THR A 156 -10.98 -2.07 -12.29
N ILE A 157 -9.74 -2.51 -12.06
CA ILE A 157 -8.67 -1.69 -11.50
C ILE A 157 -7.46 -1.79 -12.43
N GLN A 158 -7.16 -0.69 -13.11
CA GLN A 158 -6.13 -0.65 -14.15
C GLN A 158 -5.32 0.63 -14.05
N ARG A 159 -4.07 0.58 -14.50
CA ARG A 159 -3.25 1.77 -14.66
C ARG A 159 -3.79 2.60 -15.83
N GLU A 160 -3.91 3.90 -15.63
CA GLU A 160 -4.31 4.86 -16.64
C GLU A 160 -3.19 5.90 -16.83
N GLY A 161 -2.53 5.87 -17.99
CA GLY A 161 -1.37 6.73 -18.24
C GLY A 161 -0.18 6.43 -17.33
N GLU A 162 0.61 7.46 -17.00
CA GLU A 162 1.88 7.27 -16.29
C GLU A 162 1.72 7.11 -14.78
N ASN A 163 0.83 7.87 -14.12
CA ASN A 163 0.75 7.92 -12.65
C ASN A 163 -0.68 7.80 -12.10
N ARG A 164 -1.66 7.43 -12.94
CA ARG A 164 -3.06 7.30 -12.49
C ARG A 164 -3.54 5.86 -12.48
N ILE A 165 -4.56 5.60 -11.67
CA ILE A 165 -5.25 4.33 -11.54
C ILE A 165 -6.73 4.58 -11.79
N LEU A 166 -7.24 3.92 -12.82
CA LEU A 166 -8.65 3.84 -13.14
C LEU A 166 -9.30 2.74 -12.30
N ILE A 167 -10.39 3.09 -11.62
CA ILE A 167 -11.19 2.19 -10.79
C ILE A 167 -12.64 2.26 -11.26
N GLN A 168 -13.21 1.12 -11.64
CA GLN A 168 -14.62 0.99 -11.96
C GLN A 168 -15.27 -0.06 -11.05
N LEU A 169 -16.35 0.33 -10.39
CA LEU A 169 -17.12 -0.53 -9.49
C LEU A 169 -18.58 -0.59 -9.95
N PRO A 170 -18.93 -1.49 -10.88
CA PRO A 170 -20.30 -1.70 -11.31
C PRO A 170 -21.19 -2.19 -10.15
N GLY A 171 -22.43 -1.73 -10.10
CA GLY A 171 -23.41 -2.20 -9.12
C GLY A 171 -23.15 -1.81 -7.65
N ILE A 172 -22.19 -0.92 -7.38
CA ILE A 172 -21.90 -0.44 -6.02
C ILE A 172 -23.07 0.42 -5.48
N LYS A 173 -23.64 0.02 -4.35
CA LYS A 173 -24.80 0.72 -3.73
C LYS A 173 -24.38 1.94 -2.90
N ASP A 174 -23.32 1.82 -2.11
CA ASP A 174 -22.83 2.88 -1.22
C ASP A 174 -21.50 3.47 -1.71
N ARG A 175 -21.61 4.48 -2.58
CA ARG A 175 -20.45 5.19 -3.16
C ARG A 175 -19.62 5.92 -2.10
N LYS A 176 -20.24 6.52 -1.08
CA LYS A 176 -19.53 7.28 -0.04
C LYS A 176 -18.66 6.35 0.80
N ARG A 177 -19.16 5.17 1.15
CA ARG A 177 -18.38 4.15 1.85
C ARG A 177 -17.21 3.63 1.00
N ALA A 178 -17.43 3.41 -0.29
CA ALA A 178 -16.39 2.99 -1.22
C ALA A 178 -15.26 4.03 -1.33
N ILE A 179 -15.60 5.31 -1.56
CA ILE A 179 -14.64 6.41 -1.59
C ILE A 179 -13.87 6.50 -0.27
N ASN A 180 -14.55 6.40 0.87
CA ASN A 180 -13.91 6.48 2.18
C ASN A 180 -12.93 5.33 2.45
N LEU A 181 -13.17 4.13 1.92
CA LEU A 181 -12.25 3.00 2.11
C LEU A 181 -11.06 3.07 1.15
N ILE A 182 -11.32 3.47 -0.10
CA ILE A 182 -10.30 3.63 -1.15
C ILE A 182 -9.37 4.80 -0.80
N GLY A 183 -9.91 5.95 -0.43
CA GLY A 183 -9.16 7.18 -0.16
C GLY A 183 -8.50 7.25 1.22
N LYS A 184 -8.79 6.32 2.14
CA LYS A 184 -8.11 6.29 3.43
C LYS A 184 -6.72 5.69 3.29
N THR A 185 -5.69 6.44 3.62
CA THR A 185 -4.36 5.88 3.87
C THR A 185 -4.44 5.00 5.12
N ALA A 186 -4.23 3.69 4.97
CA ALA A 186 -4.24 2.76 6.09
C ALA A 186 -2.92 2.92 6.84
N ARG A 187 -2.89 3.84 7.80
CA ARG A 187 -1.71 4.06 8.64
C ARG A 187 -1.73 3.04 9.78
N LEU A 188 -0.83 2.08 9.70
CA LEU A 188 -0.55 1.14 10.79
C LEU A 188 0.52 1.75 11.69
N GLU A 189 0.27 1.72 13.00
CA GLU A 189 1.20 2.18 14.03
C GLU A 189 1.19 1.18 15.17
N PHE A 190 2.38 0.85 15.67
CA PHE A 190 2.56 0.09 16.88
C PHE A 190 2.96 1.08 17.98
N ARG A 191 2.16 1.08 19.04
CA ARG A 191 2.32 1.98 20.18
C ARG A 191 2.26 1.17 21.45
N MET A 192 3.03 1.59 22.45
CA MET A 192 3.06 0.94 23.75
C MET A 192 1.77 1.21 24.51
N LEU A 193 1.28 0.19 25.21
CA LEU A 193 0.25 0.36 26.21
C LEU A 193 0.86 1.03 27.45
N ASP A 194 0.12 1.93 28.07
CA ASP A 194 0.44 2.42 29.41
C ASP A 194 -0.32 1.58 30.44
N GLU A 195 0.43 0.85 31.25
CA GLU A 195 -0.08 -0.02 32.32
C GLU A 195 0.02 0.64 33.71
N ASP A 196 0.65 1.82 33.83
CA ASP A 196 0.85 2.53 35.10
C ASP A 196 -0.44 3.22 35.58
N TYR A 197 -1.38 3.48 34.67
CA TYR A 197 -2.62 4.19 34.93
C TYR A 197 -3.86 3.37 34.55
N ASP A 198 -4.93 3.47 35.35
CA ASP A 198 -6.22 2.84 35.05
C ASP A 198 -6.93 3.55 33.87
N PRO A 199 -7.18 2.84 32.75
CA PRO A 199 -7.91 3.40 31.61
C PRO A 199 -9.34 3.86 31.96
N SER A 200 -9.98 3.26 32.97
CA SER A 200 -11.33 3.60 33.40
C SER A 200 -11.39 4.97 34.08
N ALA A 201 -10.32 5.34 34.81
CA ALA A 201 -10.18 6.67 35.40
C ALA A 201 -10.02 7.74 34.31
N ALA A 202 -9.29 7.43 33.24
CA ALA A 202 -9.04 8.33 32.12
C ALA A 202 -10.30 8.67 31.29
N ILE A 203 -11.33 7.80 31.30
CA ILE A 203 -12.63 8.11 30.66
C ILE A 203 -13.26 9.38 31.26
N ARG A 204 -13.12 9.57 32.58
CA ARG A 204 -13.74 10.70 33.31
C ARG A 204 -12.80 11.89 33.43
N LYS A 205 -11.51 11.65 33.66
CA LYS A 205 -10.52 12.69 33.98
C LYS A 205 -9.68 13.14 32.78
N GLY A 206 -9.76 12.43 31.65
CA GLY A 206 -8.84 12.59 30.52
C GLY A 206 -7.60 11.72 30.66
N ALA A 207 -6.91 11.48 29.53
CA ALA A 207 -5.67 10.73 29.50
C ALA A 207 -4.51 11.54 30.13
N PRO A 208 -3.57 10.90 30.85
CA PRO A 208 -2.38 11.56 31.38
C PRO A 208 -1.52 12.22 30.28
N PRO A 209 -0.64 13.18 30.64
CA PRO A 209 0.29 13.78 29.69
C PRO A 209 1.18 12.72 29.03
N GLY A 210 1.23 12.73 27.70
CA GLY A 210 1.97 11.73 26.91
C GLY A 210 1.13 10.55 26.43
N ASP A 211 -0.08 10.39 26.95
CA ASP A 211 -0.94 9.24 26.62
C ASP A 211 -2.20 9.65 25.86
N GLN A 212 -2.79 8.67 25.19
CA GLN A 212 -4.04 8.80 24.46
C GLN A 212 -4.97 7.67 24.86
N LEU A 213 -6.20 8.02 25.25
CA LEU A 213 -7.26 7.04 25.48
C LEU A 213 -7.80 6.56 24.12
N LEU A 214 -7.62 5.28 23.83
CA LEU A 214 -8.14 4.60 22.65
C LEU A 214 -9.11 3.49 23.06
N TYR A 215 -9.91 3.02 22.10
CA TYR A 215 -10.93 2.00 22.34
C TYR A 215 -10.81 0.86 21.34
N GLU A 216 -10.65 -0.34 21.86
CA GLU A 216 -10.87 -1.56 21.09
C GLU A 216 -12.37 -1.77 20.90
N LYS A 217 -12.82 -2.02 19.68
CA LYS A 217 -14.22 -2.31 19.38
C LYS A 217 -14.42 -3.82 19.45
N GLN A 218 -15.24 -4.26 20.39
CA GLN A 218 -15.73 -5.63 20.38
C GLN A 218 -16.82 -5.75 19.31
N LEU A 219 -16.68 -6.73 18.44
CA LEU A 219 -17.59 -6.98 17.32
C LEU A 219 -18.34 -8.29 17.54
N ASP A 220 -19.62 -8.30 17.22
CA ASP A 220 -20.37 -9.55 17.08
C ASP A 220 -19.73 -10.39 15.95
N PRO A 221 -19.39 -11.68 16.21
CA PRO A 221 -18.65 -12.49 15.25
C PRO A 221 -19.42 -12.71 13.94
N VAL A 222 -20.75 -12.68 13.98
CA VAL A 222 -21.65 -12.94 12.84
C VAL A 222 -22.06 -11.63 12.16
N THR A 223 -22.60 -10.68 12.92
CA THR A 223 -23.19 -9.45 12.37
C THR A 223 -22.17 -8.33 12.15
N LYS A 224 -20.94 -8.48 12.69
CA LYS A 224 -19.87 -7.47 12.68
C LYS A 224 -20.28 -6.12 13.27
N LYS A 225 -21.38 -6.06 14.02
CA LYS A 225 -21.81 -4.86 14.74
C LYS A 225 -20.98 -4.69 16.01
N VAL A 226 -20.73 -3.44 16.38
CA VAL A 226 -20.02 -3.12 17.62
C VAL A 226 -20.92 -3.47 18.82
N THR A 227 -20.51 -4.44 19.62
CA THR A 227 -21.21 -4.90 20.83
C THR A 227 -20.67 -4.25 22.10
N GLY A 228 -19.43 -3.78 22.08
CA GLY A 228 -18.77 -3.17 23.22
C GLY A 228 -17.53 -2.38 22.82
N LYS A 229 -16.99 -1.62 23.78
CA LYS A 229 -15.71 -0.92 23.64
C LYS A 229 -14.87 -1.11 24.91
N ILE A 230 -13.63 -1.55 24.75
CA ILE A 230 -12.66 -1.66 25.85
C ILE A 230 -11.70 -0.48 25.78
N PRO A 231 -11.56 0.33 26.85
CA PRO A 231 -10.62 1.45 26.90
C PRO A 231 -9.18 0.97 27.10
N TYR A 232 -8.23 1.61 26.43
CA TYR A 232 -6.79 1.43 26.61
C TYR A 232 -6.10 2.79 26.67
N LEU A 233 -5.12 2.93 27.57
CA LEU A 233 -4.20 4.07 27.55
C LEU A 233 -2.99 3.69 26.71
N VAL A 234 -2.72 4.51 25.70
CA VAL A 234 -1.69 4.22 24.70
C VAL A 234 -0.74 5.41 24.64
N LYS A 235 0.57 5.15 24.67
CA LYS A 235 1.59 6.19 24.51
C LYS A 235 1.41 6.90 23.17
N LYS A 236 1.48 8.24 23.16
CA LYS A 236 1.40 9.03 21.91
C LYS A 236 2.61 8.82 21.00
N LYS A 237 3.75 8.44 21.58
CA LYS A 237 4.97 8.12 20.83
C LYS A 237 4.73 6.85 20.01
N VAL A 238 4.98 6.94 18.72
CA VAL A 238 4.90 5.81 17.79
C VAL A 238 6.28 5.19 17.71
N GLU A 239 6.40 3.92 18.08
CA GLU A 239 7.68 3.21 18.06
C GLU A 239 7.93 2.54 16.71
N LEU A 240 6.88 1.94 16.11
CA LEU A 240 6.96 1.31 14.78
C LEU A 240 5.76 1.71 13.93
N THR A 241 5.94 1.71 12.61
CA THR A 241 4.86 1.99 11.64
C THR A 241 4.74 0.89 10.60
N GLY A 242 3.62 0.88 9.86
CA GLY A 242 3.42 -0.01 8.72
C GLY A 242 4.48 0.10 7.63
N GLY A 243 5.19 1.24 7.53
CA GLY A 243 6.29 1.42 6.57
C GLY A 243 7.53 0.59 6.91
N MET A 244 7.63 0.08 8.14
CA MET A 244 8.72 -0.78 8.61
C MET A 244 8.42 -2.28 8.41
N LEU A 245 7.32 -2.62 7.74
CA LEU A 245 6.95 -3.99 7.43
C LEU A 245 7.55 -4.41 6.08
N SER A 246 8.11 -5.61 6.03
CA SER A 246 8.56 -6.25 4.79
C SER A 246 7.47 -7.14 4.18
N ASN A 247 6.62 -7.75 5.02
CA ASN A 247 5.54 -8.62 4.59
C ASN A 247 4.38 -8.64 5.59
N ALA A 248 3.17 -8.93 5.11
CA ALA A 248 2.01 -9.20 5.95
C ALA A 248 1.04 -10.15 5.24
N GLU A 249 0.70 -11.27 5.87
CA GLU A 249 -0.12 -12.32 5.25
C GLU A 249 -1.05 -13.00 6.26
N VAL A 250 -2.19 -13.50 5.77
CA VAL A 250 -3.13 -14.26 6.60
C VAL A 250 -2.66 -15.70 6.67
N ARG A 251 -2.40 -16.19 7.89
CA ARG A 251 -2.06 -17.58 8.16
C ARG A 251 -3.13 -18.22 9.05
N ILE A 252 -3.22 -19.55 9.00
CA ILE A 252 -4.11 -20.32 9.87
C ILE A 252 -3.24 -20.99 10.94
N SER A 253 -3.57 -20.77 12.20
CA SER A 253 -2.89 -21.41 13.33
C SER A 253 -3.23 -22.90 13.42
N GLN A 254 -2.47 -23.67 14.20
CA GLN A 254 -2.76 -25.09 14.45
C GLN A 254 -4.17 -25.34 15.02
N MET A 255 -4.74 -24.36 15.72
CA MET A 255 -6.11 -24.40 16.24
C MET A 255 -7.16 -23.98 15.20
N ASN A 256 -6.80 -23.94 13.91
CA ASN A 256 -7.65 -23.52 12.80
C ASN A 256 -8.20 -22.07 12.92
N MET A 257 -7.51 -21.22 13.69
CA MET A 257 -7.86 -19.80 13.81
C MET A 257 -6.99 -18.95 12.87
N PRO A 258 -7.58 -18.08 12.03
CA PRO A 258 -6.83 -17.18 11.17
C PRO A 258 -6.15 -16.08 12.00
N TYR A 259 -4.93 -15.72 11.63
CA TYR A 259 -4.17 -14.60 12.18
C TYR A 259 -3.40 -13.90 11.07
N VAL A 260 -3.00 -12.65 11.30
CA VAL A 260 -2.13 -11.92 10.38
C VAL A 260 -0.70 -12.07 10.86
N SER A 261 0.13 -12.74 10.07
CA SER A 261 1.57 -12.80 10.25
C SER A 261 2.18 -11.52 9.69
N ILE A 262 3.11 -10.93 10.41
CA ILE A 262 3.77 -9.68 10.02
C ILE A 262 5.27 -9.87 10.15
N ASP A 263 6.01 -9.54 9.08
CA ASP A 263 7.46 -9.52 9.09
C ASP A 263 7.95 -8.07 9.01
N PHE A 264 8.93 -7.72 9.85
CA PHE A 264 9.57 -6.41 9.83
C PHE A 264 10.75 -6.39 8.84
N ASN A 265 11.07 -5.22 8.32
CA ASN A 265 12.31 -4.99 7.57
C ASN A 265 13.50 -4.81 8.54
N LYS A 266 14.70 -4.51 8.03
CA LYS A 266 15.90 -4.31 8.87
C LYS A 266 15.80 -3.13 9.84
N GLU A 267 15.01 -2.11 9.48
CA GLU A 267 14.78 -0.94 10.32
C GLU A 267 13.84 -1.29 11.47
N GLY A 268 12.70 -1.95 11.17
CA GLY A 268 11.71 -2.33 12.18
C GLY A 268 12.08 -3.51 13.08
N SER A 269 13.15 -4.24 12.77
CA SER A 269 13.64 -5.38 13.58
C SER A 269 14.78 -5.01 14.53
N ARG A 270 15.22 -3.75 14.53
CA ARG A 270 16.26 -3.22 15.43
C ARG A 270 15.65 -2.43 16.57
#